data_AF-A0A7W5U9P3-F1
#
_entry.id   AF-A0A7W5U9P3-F1
#
_cell.length_a   1.000
_cell.length_b   1.000
_cell.length_c   1.000
_cell.angle_alpha   90.00
_cell.angle_beta   90.00
_cell.angle_gamma   90.00
#
_symmetry.space_group_name_H-M   'P 1'
#
loop_
_entity.id
_entity.type
_entity.pdbx_description
1 polymer ?
#
loop_
_entity_poly.entity_id
_entity_poly.type
_entity_poly.pdbx_seq_one_letter_code
_entity_poly.pdbx_strand_id
1 'polypeptide(L)'
;MAVSLKKSSKSETLTIRLDPKSRFMLEFLSRLKGQTITTVVERAIADAANRETVLLDNPFSANPDEKTWRDFWSVSDAERNLKLARLPDVHPTFEEERRLDFAKRWWQFFFVNAHAMIVDRQLADILWPQIDHFIEIEKDNQTTNVLAAGDAMAKALRGAGIEPPDWIPSNASIPF
;
A
#
# COMPACT_ATOMS: atom_id res chain seq x y z
N MET A 1 -16.09 -9.02 -18.87
CA MET A 1 -16.64 -8.83 -17.51
C MET A 1 -16.17 -7.45 -17.04
N ALA A 2 -17.10 -6.58 -16.65
CA ALA A 2 -16.77 -5.22 -16.25
C ALA A 2 -16.17 -5.21 -14.84
N VAL A 3 -14.90 -4.80 -14.73
CA VAL A 3 -14.28 -4.52 -13.43
C VAL A 3 -14.97 -3.29 -12.86
N SER A 4 -15.78 -3.46 -11.81
CA SER A 4 -16.37 -2.33 -11.12
C SER A 4 -15.26 -1.58 -10.39
N LEU A 5 -14.85 -0.43 -10.94
CA LEU A 5 -14.05 0.56 -10.22
C LEU A 5 -14.79 0.88 -8.92
N LYS A 6 -14.24 0.39 -7.81
CA LYS A 6 -14.82 0.55 -6.47
C LYS A 6 -14.91 2.06 -6.21
N LYS A 7 -16.12 2.62 -6.23
CA LYS A 7 -16.36 4.02 -5.84
C LYS A 7 -15.72 4.24 -4.48
N SER A 8 -14.75 5.15 -4.40
CA SER A 8 -14.25 5.69 -3.14
C SER A 8 -15.45 6.11 -2.28
N SER A 9 -15.73 5.35 -1.22
CA SER A 9 -16.75 5.74 -0.25
C SER A 9 -16.22 6.94 0.51
N LYS A 10 -16.98 8.03 0.57
CA LYS A 10 -16.59 9.28 1.25
C LYS A 10 -16.33 9.11 2.76
N SER A 11 -16.69 7.96 3.34
CA SER A 11 -16.53 7.62 4.75
C SER A 11 -16.34 6.11 4.91
N GLU A 12 -15.42 5.71 5.79
CA GLU A 12 -15.24 4.33 6.23
C GLU A 12 -15.87 4.12 7.61
N THR A 13 -16.41 2.93 7.89
CA THR A 13 -17.01 2.61 9.19
C THR A 13 -15.97 1.99 10.11
N LEU A 14 -15.72 2.63 11.26
CA LEU A 14 -14.79 2.14 12.28
C LEU A 14 -15.56 1.67 13.52
N THR A 15 -15.38 0.41 13.91
CA THR A 15 -15.98 -0.17 15.13
C THR A 15 -14.89 -0.38 16.18
N ILE A 16 -15.01 0.29 17.34
CA ILE A 16 -14.04 0.19 18.45
C ILE A 16 -14.75 -0.32 19.70
N ARG A 17 -14.08 -1.20 20.46
CA ARG A 17 -14.50 -1.57 21.81
C ARG A 17 -13.79 -0.68 22.82
N LEU A 18 -14.56 0.00 23.67
CA LEU A 18 -14.05 0.88 24.72
C LEU A 18 -14.54 0.39 26.08
N ASP A 19 -13.69 0.51 27.09
CA ASP A 19 -14.14 0.35 28.47
C ASP A 19 -15.08 1.51 28.87
N PRO A 20 -15.91 1.33 29.92
CA PRO A 20 -16.88 2.35 30.33
C PRO A 20 -16.26 3.72 30.65
N LYS A 21 -15.03 3.76 31.20
CA LYS A 21 -14.36 5.02 31.56
C LYS A 21 -13.92 5.77 30.31
N SER A 22 -13.30 5.09 29.34
CA SER A 22 -12.90 5.69 28.06
C SER A 22 -14.10 6.22 27.27
N ARG A 23 -15.19 5.46 27.24
CA ARG A 23 -16.45 5.92 26.63
C ARG A 23 -16.96 7.20 27.29
N PHE A 24 -17.01 7.25 28.62
CA PHE A 24 -17.46 8.43 29.35
C PHE A 24 -16.59 9.66 29.06
N MET A 25 -15.26 9.51 29.05
CA MET A 25 -14.33 10.59 28.71
C MET A 25 -14.58 11.15 27.31
N LEU A 26 -14.83 10.27 26.33
CA LEU A 26 -15.13 10.67 24.95
C LEU A 26 -16.46 11.43 24.84
N GLU A 27 -17.50 10.97 25.53
CA GLU A 27 -18.80 11.63 25.60
C GLU A 27 -18.71 12.99 26.31
N PHE A 28 -17.96 13.08 27.41
CA PHE A 28 -17.71 14.34 28.13
C PHE A 28 -17.02 15.36 27.23
N LEU A 29 -15.96 14.97 26.53
CA LEU A 29 -15.23 15.85 25.61
C LEU A 29 -16.10 16.32 24.44
N SER A 30 -16.91 15.43 23.88
CA SER A 30 -17.89 15.75 22.83
C SER A 30 -18.86 16.84 23.28
N ARG A 31 -19.44 16.71 24.47
CA ARG A 31 -20.36 17.72 25.04
C ARG A 31 -19.64 19.02 25.39
N LEU A 32 -18.48 18.94 26.03
CA LEU A 32 -17.69 20.10 26.43
C LEU A 32 -17.29 20.98 25.22
N LYS A 33 -16.92 20.34 24.10
CA LYS A 33 -16.47 21.03 22.88
C LYS A 33 -17.60 21.29 21.87
N GLY A 34 -18.83 20.87 22.15
CA GLY A 34 -19.97 21.01 21.25
C GLY A 34 -19.77 20.29 19.90
N GLN A 35 -19.11 19.12 19.91
CA GLN A 35 -18.73 18.37 18.70
C GLN A 35 -19.26 16.95 18.74
N THR A 36 -19.38 16.31 17.59
CA THR A 36 -19.72 14.88 17.54
C THR A 36 -18.58 14.04 18.09
N ILE A 37 -18.90 12.84 18.60
CA ILE A 37 -17.89 11.86 19.01
C ILE A 37 -16.91 11.59 17.86
N THR A 38 -17.41 11.44 16.63
CA THR A 38 -16.60 11.25 15.42
C THR A 38 -15.55 12.35 15.27
N THR A 39 -15.95 13.63 15.34
CA THR A 39 -15.01 14.76 15.22
C THR A 39 -13.97 14.78 16.33
N VAL A 40 -14.33 14.40 17.56
CA VAL A 40 -13.37 14.30 18.67
C VAL A 40 -12.33 13.22 18.39
N VAL A 41 -12.76 12.05 17.92
CA VAL A 41 -11.87 10.93 17.57
C VAL A 41 -10.96 11.29 16.40
N GLU A 42 -11.50 11.81 15.30
CA GLU A 42 -10.72 12.21 14.12
C GLU A 42 -9.63 13.23 14.47
N ARG A 43 -9.95 14.24 15.28
CA ARG A 43 -8.97 15.22 15.74
C ARG A 43 -7.91 14.60 16.64
N ALA A 44 -8.31 13.73 17.57
CA ALA A 44 -7.35 13.05 18.43
C ALA A 44 -6.38 12.17 17.63
N ILE A 45 -6.87 11.46 16.61
CA ILE A 45 -6.03 10.67 15.69
C ILE A 45 -5.11 11.58 14.88
N ALA A 46 -5.63 12.65 14.29
CA ALA A 46 -4.83 13.59 13.52
C ALA A 46 -3.74 14.25 14.38
N ASP A 47 -4.07 14.68 15.59
CA ASP A 47 -3.12 15.28 16.53
C ASP A 47 -2.05 14.29 16.97
N ALA A 48 -2.40 13.03 17.22
CA ALA A 48 -1.44 11.98 17.54
C ALA A 48 -0.53 11.72 16.32
N ALA A 49 -1.10 11.44 15.15
CA ALA A 49 -0.34 11.14 13.93
C ALA A 49 0.58 12.30 13.51
N ASN A 50 0.19 13.55 13.75
CA ASN A 50 1.02 14.72 13.44
C ASN A 50 2.23 14.89 14.37
N ARG A 51 2.27 14.19 15.50
CA ARG A 51 3.40 14.20 16.45
C ARG A 51 4.35 13.04 16.24
N GLU A 52 3.93 12.00 15.52
CA GLU A 52 4.74 10.84 15.23
C GLU A 52 5.57 11.06 13.97
N THR A 53 6.84 10.69 14.04
CA THR A 53 7.76 10.70 12.90
C THR A 53 8.54 9.39 12.82
N VAL A 54 8.91 9.02 11.60
CA VAL A 54 9.75 7.87 11.29
C VAL A 54 11.08 8.38 10.81
N LEU A 55 12.17 7.87 11.36
CA LEU A 55 13.52 8.21 10.95
C LEU A 55 13.97 7.20 9.90
N LEU A 56 14.23 7.67 8.69
CA LEU A 56 14.76 6.85 7.62
C LEU A 56 16.22 7.16 7.38
N ASP A 57 17.04 6.12 7.24
CA ASP A 57 18.44 6.28 6.88
C ASP A 57 18.56 7.02 5.54
N ASN A 58 19.34 8.10 5.54
CA ASN A 58 19.63 8.86 4.36
C ASN A 58 21.08 8.59 3.93
N PRO A 59 21.32 7.88 2.81
CA PRO A 59 22.68 7.57 2.37
C PRO A 59 23.47 8.81 1.90
N PHE A 60 22.83 9.97 1.76
CA PHE A 60 23.42 11.23 1.33
C PHE A 60 23.58 12.26 2.46
N SER A 61 23.22 11.92 3.70
CA SER A 61 23.27 12.81 4.86
C SER A 61 23.77 12.07 6.10
N ALA A 62 24.51 12.77 6.97
CA ALA A 62 24.90 12.22 8.27
C ALA A 62 23.72 12.09 9.25
N ASN A 63 22.61 12.78 8.97
CA ASN A 63 21.38 12.73 9.76
C ASN A 63 20.30 11.95 9.00
N PRO A 64 19.51 11.10 9.69
CA PRO A 64 18.32 10.45 9.13
C PRO A 64 17.31 11.48 8.61
N ASP A 65 16.57 11.10 7.58
CA ASP A 65 15.43 11.86 7.10
C ASP A 65 14.23 11.61 8.01
N GLU A 66 13.69 12.68 8.59
CA GLU A 66 12.46 12.63 9.35
C GLU A 66 11.26 12.65 8.40
N LYS A 67 10.42 11.60 8.47
CA LYS A 67 9.20 11.45 7.66
C LYS A 67 7.97 11.40 8.55
N THR A 68 6.84 11.86 8.01
CA THR A 68 5.54 11.84 8.67
C THR A 68 4.56 10.97 7.88
N TRP A 69 3.36 10.72 8.43
CA TRP A 69 2.30 10.01 7.70
C TRP A 69 1.97 10.63 6.33
N ARG A 70 2.20 11.95 6.16
CA ARG A 70 1.95 12.67 4.90
C ARG A 70 2.87 12.23 3.77
N ASP A 71 4.09 11.81 4.09
CA ASP A 71 5.07 11.33 3.11
C ASP A 71 4.67 9.96 2.53
N PHE A 72 3.87 9.19 3.27
CA PHE A 72 3.41 7.86 2.90
C PHE A 72 1.98 7.84 2.35
N TRP A 73 1.19 8.87 2.63
CA TRP A 73 -0.17 8.99 2.14
C TRP A 73 -0.22 9.19 0.61
N SER A 74 -1.08 8.43 -0.05
CA SER A 74 -1.45 8.61 -1.46
C SER A 74 -2.93 8.32 -1.66
N VAL A 75 -3.49 8.90 -2.72
CA VAL A 75 -4.84 8.59 -3.21
C VAL A 75 -4.84 7.23 -3.93
N SER A 76 -3.68 6.80 -4.44
CA SER A 76 -3.47 5.45 -4.98
C SER A 76 -3.34 4.47 -3.81
N ASP A 77 -4.24 3.48 -3.78
CA ASP A 77 -4.17 2.42 -2.78
C ASP A 77 -2.88 1.60 -2.94
N ALA A 78 -2.50 1.32 -4.20
CA ALA A 78 -1.27 0.61 -4.51
C ALA A 78 -0.03 1.33 -3.96
N GLU A 79 0.10 2.62 -4.24
CA GLU A 79 1.22 3.42 -3.77
C GLU A 79 1.27 3.51 -2.25
N ARG A 80 0.12 3.72 -1.60
CA ARG A 80 0.04 3.81 -0.14
C ARG A 80 0.47 2.50 0.54
N ASN A 81 -0.05 1.36 0.08
CA ASN A 81 0.31 0.06 0.64
C ASN A 81 1.79 -0.27 0.39
N LEU A 82 2.29 -0.06 -0.84
CA LEU A 82 3.69 -0.32 -1.18
C LEU A 82 4.65 0.59 -0.43
N LYS A 83 4.30 1.86 -0.17
CA LYS A 83 5.11 2.76 0.65
C LYS A 83 5.12 2.33 2.11
N LEU A 84 3.96 1.98 2.68
CA LEU A 84 3.86 1.56 4.08
C LEU A 84 4.59 0.24 4.34
N ALA A 85 4.39 -0.77 3.50
CA ALA A 85 5.02 -2.09 3.66
C ALA A 85 6.56 -2.04 3.60
N ARG A 86 7.14 -0.96 3.05
CA ARG A 86 8.59 -0.77 2.96
C ARG A 86 9.20 -0.19 4.23
N LEU A 87 8.39 0.31 5.16
CA LEU A 87 8.88 0.89 6.40
C LEU A 87 9.18 -0.23 7.40
N PRO A 88 10.44 -0.39 7.86
CA PRO A 88 10.78 -1.38 8.86
C PRO A 88 10.01 -1.16 10.19
N ASP A 89 9.77 0.11 10.52
CA ASP A 89 9.26 0.53 11.82
C ASP A 89 7.73 0.45 11.97
N VAL A 90 6.99 0.10 10.91
CA VAL A 90 5.51 0.03 10.96
C VAL A 90 4.98 -1.39 11.15
N HIS A 91 5.85 -2.38 11.39
CA HIS A 91 5.49 -3.78 11.62
C HIS A 91 4.44 -4.31 10.62
N PRO A 92 4.77 -4.36 9.31
CA PRO A 92 3.83 -4.81 8.29
C PRO A 92 3.32 -6.23 8.59
N THR A 93 2.08 -6.50 8.22
CA THR A 93 1.49 -7.83 8.31
C THR A 93 2.10 -8.77 7.27
N PHE A 94 1.99 -10.09 7.50
CA PHE A 94 2.48 -11.10 6.55
C PHE A 94 1.97 -10.90 5.12
N GLU A 95 0.68 -10.55 4.95
CA GLU A 95 0.12 -10.32 3.61
C GLU A 95 0.67 -9.04 2.96
N GLU A 96 0.98 -8.01 3.75
CA GLU A 96 1.62 -6.78 3.23
C GLU A 96 3.06 -7.03 2.79
N GLU A 97 3.84 -7.77 3.59
CA GLU A 97 5.20 -8.19 3.23
C GLU A 97 5.18 -9.05 1.96
N ARG A 98 4.29 -10.04 1.91
CA ARG A 98 4.12 -10.93 0.75
C ARG A 98 3.77 -10.18 -0.53
N ARG A 99 2.88 -9.19 -0.44
CA ARG A 99 2.52 -8.32 -1.59
C ARG A 99 3.69 -7.44 -2.02
N LEU A 100 4.44 -6.88 -1.06
CA LEU A 100 5.63 -6.09 -1.37
C LEU A 100 6.71 -6.92 -2.05
N ASP A 101 6.98 -8.12 -1.55
CA ASP A 101 7.99 -9.03 -2.13
C ASP A 101 7.60 -9.49 -3.54
N PHE A 102 6.31 -9.75 -3.77
CA PHE A 102 5.81 -9.99 -5.12
C PHE A 102 6.04 -8.78 -6.03
N ALA A 103 5.65 -7.58 -5.59
CA ALA A 103 5.79 -6.36 -6.38
C ALA A 103 7.27 -6.05 -6.69
N LYS A 104 8.20 -6.32 -5.75
CA LYS A 104 9.65 -6.14 -5.97
C LYS A 104 10.20 -7.11 -7.00
N ARG A 105 9.77 -8.37 -7.00
CA ARG A 105 10.20 -9.37 -8.00
C ARG A 105 9.69 -9.02 -9.39
N TRP A 106 8.46 -8.51 -9.46
CA TRP A 106 7.80 -8.06 -10.68
C TRP A 106 7.89 -6.55 -10.87
N TRP A 107 9.06 -5.96 -10.56
CA TRP A 107 9.16 -4.52 -10.40
C TRP A 107 8.70 -3.73 -11.62
N GLN A 108 8.86 -4.25 -12.84
CA GLN A 108 8.47 -3.60 -14.09
C GLN A 108 6.98 -3.24 -14.12
N PHE A 109 6.15 -3.98 -13.39
CA PHE A 109 4.70 -3.79 -13.33
C PHE A 109 4.25 -2.85 -12.20
N PHE A 110 5.10 -2.56 -11.22
CA PHE A 110 4.73 -1.83 -10.00
C PHE A 110 5.61 -0.62 -9.72
N PHE A 111 6.81 -0.57 -10.27
CA PHE A 111 7.82 0.44 -10.00
C PHE A 111 8.46 0.95 -11.29
N VAL A 112 8.90 2.20 -11.25
CA VAL A 112 9.60 2.84 -12.38
C VAL A 112 10.99 2.23 -12.62
N ASN A 113 11.59 1.61 -11.61
CA ASN A 113 12.91 0.98 -11.70
C ASN A 113 13.05 -0.24 -10.77
N ALA A 114 14.09 -1.05 -11.03
CA ALA A 114 14.40 -2.26 -10.27
C ALA A 114 14.74 -2.00 -8.79
N HIS A 115 15.11 -0.78 -8.42
CA HIS A 115 15.33 -0.41 -7.02
C HIS A 115 14.03 -0.26 -6.23
N ALA A 116 12.87 -0.38 -6.89
CA ALA A 116 11.54 -0.32 -6.28
C ALA A 116 11.31 0.96 -5.45
N MET A 117 11.98 2.06 -5.82
CA MET A 117 11.94 3.31 -5.06
C MET A 117 10.68 4.14 -5.36
N ILE A 118 10.28 4.16 -6.63
CA ILE A 118 9.17 4.98 -7.14
C ILE A 118 8.12 4.03 -7.72
N VAL A 119 6.90 4.10 -7.19
CA VAL A 119 5.76 3.30 -7.66
C VAL A 119 5.28 3.85 -8.99
N ASP A 120 5.14 2.98 -10.00
CA ASP A 120 4.45 3.33 -11.24
C ASP A 120 2.95 3.22 -11.00
N ARG A 121 2.33 4.35 -10.63
CA ARG A 121 0.91 4.40 -10.29
C ARG A 121 0.00 3.99 -11.45
N GLN A 122 0.40 4.24 -12.70
CA GLN A 122 -0.44 3.95 -13.87
C GLN A 122 -0.63 2.45 -14.03
N LEU A 123 0.43 1.68 -13.82
CA LEU A 123 0.38 0.22 -13.87
C LEU A 123 -0.14 -0.37 -12.56
N ALA A 124 0.40 0.10 -11.44
CA ALA A 124 0.10 -0.44 -10.12
C ALA A 124 -1.39 -0.30 -9.77
N ASP A 125 -2.05 0.83 -10.05
CA ASP A 125 -3.47 1.02 -9.72
C ASP A 125 -4.41 0.06 -10.48
N ILE A 126 -3.98 -0.46 -11.63
CA ILE A 126 -4.75 -1.45 -12.42
C ILE A 126 -4.56 -2.86 -11.86
N LEU A 127 -3.34 -3.19 -11.46
CA LEU A 127 -2.95 -4.53 -11.03
C LEU A 127 -3.25 -4.78 -9.54
N TRP A 128 -3.08 -3.76 -8.70
CA TRP A 128 -3.22 -3.86 -7.24
C TRP A 128 -4.55 -4.46 -6.76
N PRO A 129 -5.71 -4.11 -7.34
CA PRO A 129 -6.98 -4.71 -6.93
C PRO A 129 -7.06 -6.24 -7.09
N GLN A 130 -6.15 -6.82 -7.89
CA GLN A 130 -6.07 -8.26 -8.18
C GLN A 130 -4.71 -8.85 -7.77
N ILE A 131 -3.93 -8.16 -6.93
CA ILE A 131 -2.57 -8.58 -6.58
C ILE A 131 -2.52 -9.99 -5.98
N ASP A 132 -3.45 -10.32 -5.09
CA ASP A 132 -3.50 -11.63 -4.45
C ASP A 132 -3.74 -12.76 -5.47
N HIS A 133 -4.54 -12.50 -6.51
CA HIS A 133 -4.76 -13.43 -7.61
C HIS A 133 -3.48 -13.68 -8.43
N PHE A 134 -2.69 -12.64 -8.70
CA PHE A 134 -1.42 -12.81 -9.42
C PHE A 134 -0.38 -13.57 -8.58
N ILE A 135 -0.35 -13.34 -7.27
CA ILE A 135 0.50 -14.10 -6.34
C ILE A 135 0.09 -15.59 -6.33
N GLU A 136 -1.20 -15.88 -6.36
CA GLU A 136 -1.71 -17.27 -6.47
C GLU A 136 -1.29 -17.92 -7.79
N ILE A 137 -1.46 -17.23 -8.93
CA ILE A 137 -1.01 -17.74 -10.24
C ILE A 137 0.48 -18.07 -10.21
N GLU A 138 1.30 -17.20 -9.64
CA GLU A 138 2.73 -17.45 -9.53
C GLU A 138 3.00 -18.71 -8.72
N LYS A 139 2.40 -18.81 -7.54
CA LYS A 139 2.55 -19.95 -6.62
C LYS A 139 2.17 -21.27 -7.30
N ASP A 140 1.07 -21.28 -8.06
CA ASP A 140 0.57 -22.49 -8.73
C ASP A 140 1.43 -22.91 -9.93
N ASN A 141 2.23 -22.00 -10.49
CA ASN A 141 3.02 -22.23 -11.70
C ASN A 141 4.54 -22.18 -11.48
N GLN A 142 5.02 -22.17 -10.23
CA GLN A 142 6.46 -22.05 -9.90
C GLN A 142 7.34 -23.11 -10.58
N THR A 143 6.80 -24.30 -10.85
CA THR A 143 7.54 -25.44 -11.44
C THR A 143 7.27 -25.63 -12.93
N THR A 144 6.17 -25.08 -13.45
CA THR A 144 5.69 -25.32 -14.82
C THR A 144 5.87 -24.11 -15.73
N ASN A 145 5.55 -22.91 -15.24
CA ASN A 145 5.69 -21.66 -15.98
C ASN A 145 5.93 -20.48 -15.01
N VAL A 146 7.20 -20.18 -14.78
CA VAL A 146 7.65 -19.08 -13.92
C VAL A 146 7.15 -17.70 -14.42
N LEU A 147 6.81 -17.57 -15.71
CA LEU A 147 6.33 -16.34 -16.31
C LEU A 147 4.80 -16.16 -16.27
N ALA A 148 4.06 -17.16 -15.77
CA ALA A 148 2.59 -17.17 -15.81
C ALA A 148 1.96 -15.93 -15.15
N ALA A 149 2.53 -15.46 -14.04
CA ALA A 149 2.06 -14.25 -13.36
C ALA A 149 2.30 -12.99 -14.20
N GLY A 150 3.48 -12.88 -14.84
CA GLY A 150 3.79 -11.80 -15.78
C GLY A 150 2.82 -11.78 -16.97
N ASP A 151 2.53 -12.93 -17.56
CA ASP A 151 1.56 -13.05 -18.66
C ASP A 151 0.14 -12.63 -18.23
N ALA A 152 -0.27 -13.02 -17.02
CA ALA A 152 -1.56 -12.64 -16.46
C ALA A 152 -1.66 -11.12 -16.20
N MET A 153 -0.61 -10.51 -15.64
CA MET A 153 -0.54 -9.07 -15.43
C MET A 153 -0.52 -8.31 -16.76
N ALA A 154 0.26 -8.77 -17.73
CA ALA A 154 0.31 -8.17 -19.07
C ALA A 154 -1.06 -8.24 -19.78
N LYS A 155 -1.78 -9.36 -19.62
CA LYS A 155 -3.15 -9.51 -20.12
C LYS A 155 -4.12 -8.53 -19.43
N ALA A 156 -3.98 -8.32 -18.12
CA ALA A 156 -4.79 -7.36 -17.37
C ALA A 156 -4.55 -5.92 -17.86
N LEU A 157 -3.29 -5.52 -18.07
CA LEU A 157 -2.93 -4.21 -18.61
C LEU A 157 -3.49 -3.99 -20.01
N ARG A 158 -3.32 -4.96 -20.92
CA ARG A 158 -3.90 -4.90 -22.27
C ARG A 158 -5.42 -4.81 -22.23
N GLY A 159 -6.07 -5.52 -21.31
CA GLY A 159 -7.52 -5.43 -21.08
C GLY A 159 -7.99 -4.04 -20.63
N ALA A 160 -7.10 -3.26 -20.00
CA ALA A 160 -7.33 -1.86 -19.63
C ALA A 160 -6.87 -0.86 -20.72
N GLY A 161 -6.39 -1.35 -21.87
CA GLY A 161 -5.90 -0.50 -22.97
C GLY A 161 -4.49 0.06 -22.74
N ILE A 162 -3.72 -0.51 -21.83
CA ILE A 162 -2.34 -0.11 -21.54
C ILE A 162 -1.38 -1.15 -22.10
N GLU A 163 -0.33 -0.67 -22.78
CA GLU A 163 0.75 -1.54 -23.25
C GLU A 163 1.57 -2.02 -22.04
N PRO A 164 1.74 -3.34 -21.87
CA PRO A 164 2.51 -3.86 -20.75
C PRO A 164 4.00 -3.52 -20.91
N PRO A 165 4.73 -3.37 -19.81
CA PRO A 165 6.17 -3.07 -19.82
C PRO A 165 6.96 -4.20 -20.51
N ASP A 166 8.26 -4.03 -20.71
CA ASP A 166 9.12 -5.18 -21.05
C ASP A 166 9.53 -5.90 -19.76
N TRP A 167 8.84 -7.00 -19.42
CA TRP A 167 9.05 -7.75 -18.18
C TRP A 167 9.77 -9.09 -18.38
N ILE A 168 9.97 -9.50 -19.64
CA ILE A 168 10.67 -10.75 -19.92
C ILE A 168 12.14 -10.49 -19.57
N PRO A 169 12.75 -11.27 -18.65
CA PRO A 169 14.15 -11.07 -18.36
C PRO A 169 14.95 -11.32 -19.64
N SER A 170 15.50 -10.24 -20.19
CA SER A 170 16.55 -10.24 -21.21
C SER A 170 17.80 -10.86 -20.56
N ASN A 171 17.80 -12.18 -20.37
CA ASN A 171 18.95 -13.00 -20.03
C ASN A 171 19.85 -12.38 -18.94
N ALA A 172 19.34 -12.13 -17.74
CA ALA A 172 20.15 -11.67 -16.61
C ALA A 172 19.55 -12.15 -15.29
N SER A 173 20.37 -12.90 -14.56
CA SER A 173 20.26 -13.29 -13.15
C SER A 173 19.32 -12.45 -12.30
N ILE A 174 18.25 -13.08 -11.81
CA ILE A 174 17.51 -12.62 -10.63
C ILE A 174 18.54 -12.64 -9.48
N PRO A 175 18.88 -11.50 -8.85
CA PRO A 175 19.67 -11.54 -7.63
C PRO A 175 18.77 -12.13 -6.54
N PHE A 176 19.22 -13.25 -5.97
CA PHE A 176 18.70 -13.80 -4.73
C PHE A 176 18.97 -12.85 -3.56
#